data_AF-A0A3B1IWV2-F1
#
_entry.id   AF-A0A3B1IWV2-F1
#
_cell.length_a   1.000
_cell.length_b   1.000
_cell.length_c   1.000
_cell.angle_alpha   90.00
_cell.angle_beta   90.00
_cell.angle_gamma   90.00
#
_symmetry.space_group_name_H-M   'P 1'
#
loop_
_entity.id
_entity.type
_entity.pdbx_description
1 polymer ?
#
loop_
_entity_poly.entity_id
_entity_poly.type
_entity_poly.pdbx_seq_one_letter_code
_entity_poly.pdbx_strand_id
1 'polypeptide(L)'
;EHLIPPRGWRNFESFSPINFDIKNIIVKFWTGRISDADIELYLSRFCEILKPVIKPVDNLGFWYGIRKYQIKLKKDAQGRLLSIPNSVSLGPYNGQIIYQGQAPACFICQSHDHQAKECNTTKCWKCGALGHKSAVCQNTAMCSLCGTSGHSFFNCPHSYTNKVKQSQRKQQSTTVPRVLNMIKLCVSLDPNLQTSFGYLK
;
A
#
# COMPACT_ATOMS: atom_id res chain seq x y z
N GLU A 1 32.88 22.43 -50.45
CA GLU A 1 32.16 23.61 -49.93
C GLU A 1 31.42 23.21 -48.66
N HIS A 2 31.97 23.59 -47.50
CA HIS A 2 31.42 23.28 -46.19
C HIS A 2 30.47 24.40 -45.77
N LEU A 3 29.17 24.11 -45.75
CA LEU A 3 28.15 25.04 -45.25
C LEU A 3 28.25 25.12 -43.72
N ILE A 4 28.78 26.24 -43.22
CA ILE A 4 28.81 26.60 -41.81
C ILE A 4 27.37 26.97 -41.39
N PRO A 5 26.75 26.31 -40.40
CA PRO A 5 25.42 26.68 -39.94
C PRO A 5 25.47 28.06 -39.22
N PRO A 6 24.44 28.90 -39.37
CA PRO A 6 24.45 30.26 -38.83
C PRO A 6 24.53 30.26 -37.29
N ARG A 7 25.44 31.08 -36.77
CA ARG A 7 25.66 31.30 -35.33
C ARG A 7 24.46 32.07 -34.75
N GLY A 8 23.59 31.39 -34.02
CA GLY A 8 22.48 32.03 -33.30
C GLY A 8 21.66 31.13 -32.38
N TRP A 9 21.75 29.81 -32.51
CA TRP A 9 20.86 28.86 -31.84
C TRP A 9 21.53 28.12 -30.66
N ARG A 10 22.26 28.83 -29.79
CA ARG A 10 22.94 28.18 -28.65
C ARG A 10 22.15 28.12 -27.35
N ASN A 11 20.99 28.79 -27.27
CA ASN A 11 20.22 28.90 -26.02
C ASN A 11 18.72 28.60 -26.24
N PHE A 12 18.38 27.51 -26.95
CA PHE A 12 17.02 27.00 -26.90
C PHE A 12 16.83 26.23 -25.59
N GLU A 13 16.45 26.94 -24.53
CA GLU A 13 15.87 26.30 -23.37
C GLU A 13 14.48 25.81 -23.78
N SER A 14 14.35 24.49 -23.93
CA SER A 14 13.06 23.86 -24.15
C SER A 14 12.22 24.01 -22.87
N PHE A 15 11.45 25.09 -22.76
CA PHE A 15 10.36 25.16 -21.80
C PHE A 15 9.25 24.25 -22.31
N SER A 16 9.27 22.98 -21.91
CA SER A 16 8.09 22.14 -22.12
C SER A 16 7.01 22.60 -21.15
N PRO A 17 5.86 23.13 -21.62
CA PRO A 17 4.78 23.60 -20.74
C PRO A 17 4.05 22.44 -20.03
N ILE A 18 4.47 21.20 -20.29
CA ILE A 18 3.82 19.99 -19.85
C ILE A 18 4.65 19.45 -18.70
N ASN A 19 4.12 19.54 -17.48
CA ASN A 19 4.70 18.87 -16.32
C ASN A 19 4.67 17.34 -16.55
N PHE A 20 5.71 16.78 -17.18
CA PHE A 20 5.84 15.33 -17.40
C PHE A 20 5.85 14.54 -16.09
N ASP A 21 6.17 15.21 -14.99
CA ASP A 21 6.15 14.68 -13.63
C ASP A 21 4.73 14.36 -13.16
N ILE A 22 3.71 15.06 -13.68
CA ILE A 22 2.31 14.87 -13.28
C ILE A 22 1.64 13.87 -14.22
N LYS A 23 1.08 12.80 -13.66
CA LYS A 23 0.40 11.74 -14.41
C LYS A 23 -0.98 11.46 -13.84
N ASN A 24 -1.92 11.17 -14.72
CA ASN A 24 -3.18 10.55 -14.36
C ASN A 24 -2.99 9.03 -14.47
N ILE A 25 -3.08 8.34 -13.33
CA ILE A 25 -2.95 6.88 -13.27
C ILE A 25 -4.31 6.25 -13.02
N ILE A 26 -4.53 5.09 -13.63
CA ILE A 26 -5.68 4.24 -13.39
C ILE A 26 -5.17 2.99 -12.67
N VAL A 27 -5.69 2.76 -11.48
CA VAL A 27 -5.40 1.56 -10.68
C VAL A 27 -6.64 0.67 -10.72
N LYS A 28 -6.50 -0.52 -11.27
CA LYS A 28 -7.57 -1.51 -11.38
C LYS A 28 -7.21 -2.72 -10.54
N PHE A 29 -8.08 -3.06 -9.59
CA PHE A 29 -8.03 -4.34 -8.90
C PHE A 29 -9.23 -5.20 -9.29
N TRP A 30 -9.00 -6.50 -9.42
CA TRP A 30 -10.08 -7.48 -9.67
C TRP A 30 -10.93 -7.75 -8.41
N THR A 31 -10.71 -7.00 -7.33
CA THR A 31 -11.40 -7.13 -6.06
C THR A 31 -11.70 -5.76 -5.43
N GLY A 32 -12.87 -5.63 -4.82
CA GLY A 32 -13.26 -4.47 -4.03
C GLY A 32 -12.77 -4.50 -2.57
N ARG A 33 -12.09 -5.57 -2.13
CA ARG A 33 -11.70 -5.74 -0.71
C ARG A 33 -10.55 -4.86 -0.24
N ILE A 34 -9.78 -4.31 -1.18
CA ILE A 34 -8.60 -3.49 -0.87
C ILE A 34 -9.08 -2.07 -0.55
N SER A 35 -8.65 -1.55 0.60
CA SER A 35 -8.95 -0.19 1.02
C SER A 35 -8.20 0.84 0.17
N ASP A 36 -8.77 2.03 0.02
CA ASP A 36 -8.11 3.13 -0.71
C ASP A 36 -6.80 3.52 -0.02
N ALA A 37 -6.77 3.51 1.33
CA ALA A 37 -5.58 3.79 2.13
C ALA A 37 -4.40 2.83 1.88
N ASP A 38 -4.66 1.54 1.62
CA ASP A 38 -3.60 0.58 1.29
C ASP A 38 -3.02 0.87 -0.11
N ILE A 39 -3.88 1.25 -1.06
CA ILE A 39 -3.45 1.58 -2.43
C ILE A 39 -2.60 2.86 -2.42
N GLU A 40 -3.04 3.87 -1.66
CA GLU A 40 -2.31 5.12 -1.48
C GLU A 40 -0.96 4.88 -0.81
N LEU A 41 -0.90 4.02 0.22
CA LEU A 41 0.34 3.62 0.86
C LEU A 41 1.30 2.94 -0.13
N TYR A 42 0.80 2.05 -0.99
CA TYR A 42 1.63 1.44 -2.03
C TYR A 42 2.16 2.49 -3.03
N LEU A 43 1.29 3.36 -3.52
CA LEU A 43 1.63 4.41 -4.48
C LEU A 43 2.64 5.42 -3.92
N SER A 44 2.56 5.72 -2.61
CA SER A 44 3.44 6.66 -1.92
C SER A 44 4.93 6.33 -2.05
N ARG A 45 5.26 5.07 -2.37
CA ARG A 45 6.64 4.60 -2.63
C ARG A 45 7.24 5.23 -3.88
N PHE A 46 6.43 5.46 -4.91
CA PHE A 46 6.87 5.90 -6.24
C PHE A 46 6.44 7.33 -6.57
N CYS A 47 5.34 7.80 -5.97
CA CYS A 47 4.75 9.08 -6.31
C CYS A 47 4.14 9.78 -5.09
N GLU A 48 3.82 11.06 -5.27
CA GLU A 48 3.00 11.85 -4.36
C GLU A 48 1.59 12.03 -4.97
N ILE A 49 0.55 11.87 -4.16
CA ILE A 49 -0.84 11.98 -4.62
C ILE A 49 -1.27 13.45 -4.48
N LEU A 50 -1.69 14.07 -5.59
CA LEU A 50 -2.05 15.49 -5.62
C LEU A 50 -3.54 15.74 -5.40
N LYS A 51 -4.39 14.82 -5.86
CA LYS A 51 -5.85 14.93 -5.77
C LYS A 51 -6.46 13.72 -5.08
N PRO A 52 -7.61 13.89 -4.42
CA PRO A 52 -8.35 12.77 -3.86
C PRO A 52 -8.70 11.75 -4.94
N VAL A 53 -8.83 10.48 -4.51
CA VAL A 53 -9.18 9.38 -5.42
C VAL A 53 -10.56 9.59 -6.04
N ILE A 54 -10.64 9.40 -7.36
CA ILE A 54 -11.91 9.37 -8.08
C ILE A 54 -12.27 7.90 -8.33
N LYS A 55 -13.44 7.48 -7.84
CA LYS A 55 -13.99 6.14 -8.05
C LYS A 55 -15.14 6.23 -9.05
N PRO A 56 -14.88 6.08 -10.36
CA PRO A 56 -15.93 6.13 -11.36
C PRO A 56 -16.90 4.97 -11.12
N VAL A 57 -18.18 5.29 -11.06
CA VAL A 57 -19.29 4.33 -11.02
C VAL A 57 -19.89 4.24 -12.41
N ASP A 58 -20.49 3.09 -12.71
CA ASP A 58 -21.30 2.94 -13.92
C ASP A 58 -22.62 3.71 -13.80
N ASN A 59 -23.39 3.78 -14.87
CA ASN A 59 -24.72 4.42 -14.92
C ASN A 59 -25.69 3.85 -13.87
N LEU A 60 -25.48 2.60 -13.46
CA LEU A 60 -26.24 1.92 -12.41
C LEU A 60 -25.71 2.17 -10.98
N GLY A 61 -24.68 3.02 -10.83
CA GLY A 61 -24.05 3.32 -9.53
C GLY A 61 -23.09 2.24 -9.02
N PHE A 62 -22.92 1.14 -9.75
CA PHE A 62 -21.99 0.08 -9.37
C PHE A 62 -20.54 0.46 -9.64
N TRP A 63 -19.69 0.22 -8.64
CA TRP A 63 -18.24 0.42 -8.74
C TRP A 63 -17.52 -0.93 -8.94
N TYR A 64 -16.63 -1.00 -9.94
CA TYR A 64 -16.01 -2.24 -10.40
C TYR A 64 -14.49 -2.29 -10.18
N GLY A 65 -13.99 -1.65 -9.13
CA GLY A 65 -12.59 -1.78 -8.72
C GLY A 65 -11.60 -0.81 -9.39
N ILE A 66 -12.09 0.12 -10.22
CA ILE A 66 -11.27 1.15 -10.86
C ILE A 66 -11.12 2.38 -9.96
N ARG A 67 -9.89 2.87 -9.84
CA ARG A 67 -9.56 4.11 -9.13
C ARG A 67 -8.70 4.98 -10.02
N LYS A 68 -9.06 6.25 -10.12
CA LYS A 68 -8.29 7.26 -10.86
C LYS A 68 -7.59 8.17 -9.86
N TYR A 69 -6.29 8.33 -10.03
CA TYR A 69 -5.48 9.24 -9.22
C TYR A 69 -4.75 10.23 -10.12
N GLN A 70 -4.58 11.46 -9.63
CA GLN A 70 -3.61 12.39 -10.19
C GLN A 70 -2.39 12.42 -9.26
N ILE A 71 -1.24 12.07 -9.80
CA ILE A 71 -0.01 11.87 -9.04
C ILE A 71 1.12 12.71 -9.61
N LYS A 72 2.12 13.00 -8.78
CA LYS A 72 3.43 13.53 -9.17
C LYS A 72 4.48 12.45 -8.94
N LEU A 73 5.15 12.00 -9.99
CA LEU A 73 6.22 11.00 -9.90
C LEU A 73 7.40 11.57 -9.12
N LYS A 74 7.98 10.74 -8.23
CA LYS A 74 9.21 11.09 -7.53
C LYS A 74 10.40 10.96 -8.46
N LYS A 75 11.48 11.69 -8.15
CA LYS A 75 12.75 11.62 -8.88
C LYS A 75 13.77 10.87 -8.03
N ASP A 76 14.59 10.04 -8.67
CA ASP A 76 15.73 9.40 -8.05
C ASP A 76 16.87 10.41 -7.80
N ALA A 77 17.91 9.98 -7.08
CA ALA A 77 19.10 10.79 -6.81
C ALA A 77 19.79 11.31 -8.09
N GLN A 78 19.61 10.63 -9.22
CA GLN A 78 20.12 11.02 -10.54
C GLN A 78 19.15 11.90 -11.33
N GLY A 79 18.05 12.37 -10.72
CA GLY A 79 17.05 13.25 -11.36
C GLY A 79 16.11 12.55 -12.33
N ARG A 80 16.21 11.22 -12.51
CA ARG A 80 15.31 10.44 -13.36
C ARG A 80 13.97 10.22 -12.67
N LEU A 81 12.88 10.22 -13.44
CA LEU A 81 11.54 9.93 -12.92
C LEU A 81 11.41 8.45 -12.57
N LEU A 82 10.95 8.16 -11.36
CA LEU A 82 10.64 6.80 -10.92
C LEU A 82 9.48 6.25 -11.74
N SER A 83 9.69 5.11 -12.40
CA SER A 83 8.64 4.41 -13.14
C SER A 83 7.82 3.53 -12.20
N ILE A 84 6.49 3.62 -12.31
CA ILE A 84 5.57 2.75 -11.58
C ILE A 84 5.36 1.47 -12.42
N PRO A 85 5.54 0.28 -11.83
CA PRO A 85 5.31 -0.98 -12.53
C PRO A 85 3.84 -1.14 -12.93
N ASN A 86 3.60 -1.87 -14.02
CA ASN A 86 2.25 -2.08 -14.55
C ASN A 86 1.46 -3.14 -13.77
N SER A 87 2.13 -4.12 -13.15
CA SER A 87 1.52 -5.03 -12.18
C SER A 87 1.73 -4.55 -10.76
N VAL A 88 0.68 -4.69 -9.96
CA VAL A 88 0.73 -4.55 -8.51
C VAL A 88 0.14 -5.82 -7.89
N SER A 89 0.82 -6.35 -6.88
CA SER A 89 0.35 -7.51 -6.11
C SER A 89 0.37 -7.17 -4.63
N LEU A 90 -0.81 -7.06 -4.04
CA LEU A 90 -1.01 -6.80 -2.61
C LEU A 90 -1.48 -8.09 -1.94
N GLY A 91 -0.52 -8.88 -1.45
CA GLY A 91 -0.79 -10.21 -0.92
C GLY A 91 -1.38 -11.13 -2.00
N PRO A 92 -2.58 -11.71 -1.80
CA PRO A 92 -3.23 -12.55 -2.81
C PRO A 92 -3.91 -11.74 -3.92
N TYR A 93 -4.01 -10.42 -3.78
CA TYR A 93 -4.77 -9.58 -4.70
C TYR A 93 -3.87 -8.97 -5.76
N ASN A 94 -4.12 -9.33 -7.01
CA ASN A 94 -3.43 -8.77 -8.16
C ASN A 94 -4.22 -7.60 -8.74
N GLY A 95 -3.49 -6.60 -9.24
CA GLY A 95 -4.04 -5.43 -9.89
C GLY A 95 -3.12 -4.93 -10.98
N GLN A 96 -3.63 -3.96 -11.74
CA GLN A 96 -2.94 -3.33 -12.84
C GLN A 96 -2.92 -1.81 -12.64
N ILE A 97 -1.78 -1.19 -12.90
CA ILE A 97 -1.59 0.25 -12.90
C ILE A 97 -1.30 0.68 -14.33
N ILE A 98 -2.06 1.65 -14.83
CA ILE A 98 -2.01 2.12 -16.21
C ILE A 98 -1.83 3.64 -16.22
N TYR A 99 -0.84 4.13 -16.96
CA TYR A 99 -0.67 5.57 -17.23
C TYR A 99 0.04 5.84 -18.56
N GLN A 100 -0.05 7.09 -19.01
CA GLN A 100 0.54 7.53 -20.27
C GLN A 100 2.08 7.53 -20.22
N GLY A 101 2.70 6.90 -21.21
CA GLY A 101 4.16 6.76 -21.30
C GLY A 101 4.72 5.59 -20.50
N GLN A 102 3.86 4.71 -19.97
CA GLN A 102 4.30 3.49 -19.32
C GLN A 102 4.76 2.46 -20.37
N ALA A 103 6.03 2.05 -20.30
CA ALA A 103 6.55 1.01 -21.18
C ALA A 103 5.87 -0.34 -20.86
N PRO A 104 5.47 -1.11 -21.88
CA PRO A 104 4.91 -2.44 -21.66
C PRO A 104 5.98 -3.31 -21.00
N ALA A 105 5.66 -3.89 -19.85
CA ALA A 105 6.55 -4.74 -19.08
C ALA A 105 5.86 -6.05 -18.74
N CYS A 106 6.64 -7.12 -18.63
CA CYS A 106 6.16 -8.41 -18.17
C CYS A 106 5.62 -8.29 -16.74
N PHE A 107 4.39 -8.73 -16.50
CA PHE A 107 3.78 -8.65 -15.17
C PHE A 107 4.50 -9.46 -14.08
N ILE A 108 5.35 -10.42 -14.49
CA ILE A 108 6.10 -11.31 -13.59
C ILE A 108 7.49 -10.74 -13.32
N CYS A 109 8.31 -10.55 -14.35
CA CYS A 109 9.72 -10.14 -14.22
C CYS A 109 10.01 -8.66 -14.50
N GLN A 110 9.02 -7.89 -14.96
CA GLN A 110 9.15 -6.48 -15.35
C GLN A 110 10.12 -6.20 -16.51
N SER A 111 10.57 -7.21 -17.26
CA SER A 111 11.32 -7.01 -18.52
C SER A 111 10.40 -6.45 -19.62
N HIS A 112 10.97 -5.67 -20.54
CA HIS A 112 10.29 -5.10 -21.69
C HIS A 112 10.31 -6.01 -22.92
N ASP A 113 11.02 -7.13 -22.87
CA ASP A 113 11.32 -7.96 -24.04
C ASP A 113 10.19 -8.95 -24.35
N HIS A 114 9.40 -9.33 -23.34
CA HIS A 114 8.38 -10.38 -23.46
C HIS A 114 7.15 -10.08 -22.61
N GLN A 115 6.05 -10.77 -22.91
CA GLN A 115 4.83 -10.73 -22.11
C GLN A 115 4.80 -11.83 -21.05
N ALA A 116 3.93 -11.70 -20.05
CA ALA A 116 3.83 -12.66 -18.95
C ALA A 116 3.55 -14.12 -19.38
N LYS A 117 2.91 -14.32 -20.54
CA LYS A 117 2.63 -15.66 -21.10
C LYS A 117 3.90 -16.39 -21.55
N GLU A 118 4.90 -15.66 -21.98
CA GLU A 118 6.18 -16.17 -22.51
C GLU A 118 7.28 -16.12 -21.43
N CYS A 119 6.92 -15.79 -20.20
CA CYS A 119 7.87 -15.64 -19.12
C CYS A 119 8.16 -17.00 -18.48
N ASN A 120 9.38 -17.50 -18.67
CA ASN A 120 9.83 -18.74 -18.03
C ASN A 120 10.26 -18.55 -16.57
N THR A 121 10.31 -17.31 -16.09
CA THR A 121 10.73 -17.02 -14.71
C THR A 121 9.55 -17.06 -13.75
N THR A 122 9.82 -17.46 -12.51
CA THR A 122 8.81 -17.41 -11.44
C THR A 122 9.19 -16.35 -10.42
N LYS A 123 8.20 -15.58 -9.96
CA LYS A 123 8.37 -14.57 -8.91
C LYS A 123 7.96 -15.14 -7.55
N CYS A 124 8.85 -15.06 -6.58
CA CYS A 124 8.57 -15.45 -5.21
C CYS A 124 7.59 -14.46 -4.55
N TRP A 125 6.49 -14.95 -3.98
CA TRP A 125 5.50 -14.08 -3.32
C TRP A 125 5.93 -13.65 -1.91
N LYS A 126 6.90 -14.34 -1.29
CA LYS A 126 7.42 -13.97 0.03
C LYS A 126 8.42 -12.82 -0.02
N CYS A 127 9.39 -12.88 -0.92
CA CYS A 127 10.49 -11.89 -0.99
C CYS A 127 10.46 -11.02 -2.24
N GLY A 128 9.62 -11.34 -3.24
CA GLY A 128 9.52 -10.59 -4.50
C GLY A 128 10.62 -10.90 -5.52
N ALA A 129 11.65 -11.67 -5.15
CA ALA A 129 12.76 -12.04 -6.04
C ALA A 129 12.32 -13.06 -7.11
N LEU A 130 13.06 -13.09 -8.22
CA LEU A 130 12.83 -14.01 -9.33
C LEU A 130 13.65 -15.30 -9.14
N GLY A 131 13.19 -16.39 -9.77
CA GLY A 131 13.93 -17.65 -9.89
C GLY A 131 13.56 -18.74 -8.87
N HIS A 132 12.70 -18.46 -7.89
CA HIS A 132 12.26 -19.48 -6.93
C HIS A 132 10.82 -19.27 -6.46
N LYS A 133 10.22 -20.35 -5.92
CA LYS A 133 8.88 -20.34 -5.32
C LYS A 133 8.95 -20.05 -3.82
N SER A 134 7.86 -19.53 -3.26
CA SER A 134 7.72 -19.21 -1.83
C SER A 134 7.98 -20.39 -0.88
N ALA A 135 7.84 -21.63 -1.35
CA ALA A 135 8.10 -22.84 -0.57
C ALA A 135 9.59 -23.05 -0.28
N VAL A 136 10.48 -22.65 -1.20
CA VAL A 136 11.94 -22.84 -1.12
C VAL A 136 12.67 -21.53 -0.79
N CYS A 137 11.90 -20.47 -0.50
CA CYS A 137 12.46 -19.16 -0.22
C CYS A 137 13.14 -19.13 1.15
N GLN A 138 14.45 -18.85 1.14
CA GLN A 138 15.27 -18.62 2.34
C GLN A 138 15.37 -17.12 2.71
N ASN A 139 14.93 -16.23 1.83
CA ASN A 139 15.00 -14.79 2.04
C ASN A 139 13.93 -14.32 3.04
N THR A 140 14.23 -13.21 3.72
CA THR A 140 13.27 -12.55 4.61
C THR A 140 12.02 -12.11 3.84
N ALA A 141 10.85 -12.26 4.47
CA ALA A 141 9.60 -11.79 3.89
C ALA A 141 9.67 -10.26 3.67
N MET A 142 9.30 -9.82 2.47
CA MET A 142 9.17 -8.42 2.11
C MET A 142 7.69 -8.09 1.96
N CYS A 143 7.27 -7.02 2.62
CA CYS A 143 5.88 -6.59 2.56
C CYS A 143 5.57 -5.96 1.21
N SER A 144 4.65 -6.54 0.44
CA SER A 144 4.26 -6.01 -0.86
C SER A 144 3.58 -4.64 -0.79
N LEU A 145 3.03 -4.27 0.38
CA LEU A 145 2.33 -3.01 0.62
C LEU A 145 3.32 -1.86 0.89
N CYS A 146 4.08 -1.95 1.98
CA CYS A 146 5.00 -0.87 2.39
C CYS A 146 6.42 -1.03 1.88
N GLY A 147 6.79 -2.20 1.35
CA GLY A 147 8.14 -2.48 0.82
C GLY A 147 9.20 -2.82 1.88
N THR A 148 8.86 -2.84 3.17
CA THR A 148 9.83 -3.16 4.24
C THR A 148 10.00 -4.67 4.43
N SER A 149 11.19 -5.09 4.84
CA SER A 149 11.50 -6.48 5.20
C SER A 149 11.07 -6.81 6.63
N GLY A 150 10.79 -8.09 6.88
CA GLY A 150 10.49 -8.62 8.22
C GLY A 150 9.02 -8.98 8.46
N HIS A 151 8.11 -8.62 7.56
CA HIS A 151 6.71 -9.01 7.65
C HIS A 151 6.06 -9.20 6.26
N SER A 152 4.93 -9.92 6.24
CA SER A 152 4.11 -10.11 5.05
C SER A 152 2.98 -9.07 4.96
N PHE A 153 2.30 -9.00 3.82
CA PHE A 153 1.14 -8.13 3.61
C PHE A 153 0.11 -8.19 4.77
N PHE A 154 -0.21 -9.40 5.24
CA PHE A 154 -1.21 -9.63 6.29
C PHE A 154 -0.79 -9.05 7.65
N ASN A 155 0.51 -8.97 7.91
CA ASN A 155 1.06 -8.52 9.19
C ASN A 155 1.61 -7.08 9.09
N CYS A 156 1.29 -6.35 8.01
CA CYS A 156 1.76 -4.98 7.84
C CYS A 156 1.14 -4.06 8.89
N PRO A 157 1.95 -3.38 9.74
CA PRO A 157 1.42 -2.46 10.75
C PRO A 157 0.75 -1.24 10.12
N HIS A 158 1.13 -0.90 8.89
CA HIS A 158 0.56 0.24 8.16
C HIS A 158 -0.68 -0.12 7.34
N SER A 159 -1.04 -1.40 7.24
CA SER A 159 -2.27 -1.83 6.56
C SER A 159 -3.49 -1.25 7.26
N TYR A 160 -4.47 -0.81 6.48
CA TYR A 160 -5.73 -0.28 7.00
C TYR A 160 -6.38 -1.22 8.03
N THR A 161 -6.50 -2.50 7.70
CA THR A 161 -7.13 -3.50 8.57
C THR A 161 -6.39 -3.66 9.91
N ASN A 162 -5.07 -3.60 9.91
CA ASN A 162 -4.26 -3.75 11.11
C ASN A 162 -4.26 -2.48 11.96
N LYS A 163 -4.26 -1.30 11.34
CA LYS A 163 -4.45 -0.02 12.05
C LYS A 163 -5.78 0.00 12.80
N VAL A 164 -6.87 -0.39 12.15
CA VAL A 164 -8.20 -0.46 12.79
C VAL A 164 -8.19 -1.43 13.99
N LYS A 165 -7.61 -2.62 13.82
CA LYS A 165 -7.47 -3.60 14.93
C LYS A 165 -6.62 -3.09 16.08
N GLN A 166 -5.53 -2.37 15.81
CA GLN A 166 -4.68 -1.78 16.86
C GLN A 166 -5.42 -0.70 17.65
N SER A 167 -6.19 0.16 16.98
CA SER A 167 -7.03 1.17 17.63
C SER A 167 -8.08 0.53 18.54
N GLN A 168 -8.72 -0.56 18.09
CA GLN A 168 -9.68 -1.31 18.90
C GLN A 168 -9.03 -1.94 20.16
N ARG A 169 -7.83 -2.52 20.03
CA ARG A 169 -7.10 -3.10 21.17
C ARG A 169 -6.69 -2.05 22.21
N LYS A 170 -6.27 -0.85 21.78
CA LYS A 170 -5.92 0.25 22.69
C LYS A 170 -7.12 0.77 23.49
N GLN A 171 -8.32 0.73 22.92
CA GLN A 171 -9.56 1.12 23.62
C GLN A 171 -10.05 0.05 24.62
N GLN A 172 -9.71 -1.23 24.40
CA GLN A 172 -10.00 -2.31 25.36
C GLN A 172 -9.05 -2.30 26.58
N SER A 173 -7.81 -1.81 26.45
CA SER A 173 -6.91 -1.67 27.61
C SER A 173 -7.29 -0.53 28.59
N THR A 174 -8.21 0.36 28.22
CA THR A 174 -8.71 1.45 29.09
C THR A 174 -10.08 1.14 29.71
N THR A 175 -10.63 -0.05 29.46
CA THR A 175 -11.92 -0.51 29.98
C THR A 175 -11.75 -2.02 30.23
N VAL A 176 -11.40 -2.56 31.41
CA VAL A 176 -12.03 -2.44 32.75
C VAL A 176 -11.03 -3.08 33.76
N PRO A 177 -11.04 -2.73 35.07
CA PRO A 177 -12.03 -3.36 35.93
C PRO A 177 -12.71 -2.38 36.91
N ARG A 178 -13.67 -1.58 36.42
CA ARG A 178 -14.67 -0.93 37.27
C ARG A 178 -15.61 -1.91 37.98
N VAL A 179 -15.62 -3.20 37.61
CA VAL A 179 -16.38 -4.24 38.34
C VAL A 179 -15.61 -4.75 39.57
N LEU A 180 -14.26 -4.69 39.58
CA LEU A 180 -13.49 -5.01 40.81
C LEU A 180 -13.41 -3.83 41.79
N ASN A 181 -13.52 -2.59 41.29
CA ASN A 181 -13.55 -1.39 42.14
C ASN A 181 -14.93 -1.04 42.73
N MET A 182 -16.03 -1.63 42.25
CA MET A 182 -17.33 -1.54 42.95
C MET A 182 -17.40 -2.49 44.15
N ILE A 183 -16.75 -3.66 44.08
CA ILE A 183 -16.68 -4.59 45.21
C ILE A 183 -15.74 -4.05 46.30
N LYS A 184 -14.67 -3.33 45.92
CA LYS A 184 -13.71 -2.77 46.90
C LYS A 184 -14.22 -1.52 47.62
N LEU A 185 -15.24 -0.82 47.10
CA LEU A 185 -15.87 0.33 47.78
C LEU A 185 -16.99 -0.06 48.75
N CYS A 186 -17.65 -1.22 48.57
CA CYS A 186 -18.66 -1.69 49.52
C CYS A 186 -18.06 -2.34 50.77
N VAL A 187 -16.82 -2.82 50.72
CA VAL A 187 -16.16 -3.47 51.88
C VAL A 187 -15.50 -2.46 52.83
N SER A 188 -15.40 -1.18 52.45
CA SER A 188 -14.73 -0.14 53.26
C SER A 188 -15.68 0.81 54.00
N LEU A 189 -17.00 0.58 53.96
CA LEU A 189 -18.00 1.47 54.61
C LEU A 189 -18.85 0.82 55.71
N ASP A 190 -18.66 -0.46 56.03
CA ASP A 190 -19.36 -1.11 57.16
C ASP A 190 -18.41 -1.98 58.02
N PRO A 191 -18.01 -1.52 59.22
CA PRO A 191 -17.27 -2.33 60.20
C PRO A 191 -18.10 -3.44 60.88
N ASN A 192 -19.40 -3.59 60.56
CA ASN A 192 -20.32 -4.42 61.33
C ASN A 192 -20.77 -5.74 60.67
N LEU A 193 -20.13 -6.19 59.58
CA LEU A 193 -20.43 -7.49 58.98
C LEU A 193 -19.36 -8.57 59.25
N GLN A 194 -18.72 -8.52 60.43
CA GLN A 194 -17.79 -9.55 60.89
C GLN A 194 -18.42 -10.62 61.80
N THR A 195 -19.73 -10.60 62.02
CA THR A 195 -20.39 -11.54 62.94
C THR A 195 -21.60 -12.23 62.32
N SER A 196 -21.39 -13.11 61.33
CA SER A 196 -22.38 -14.17 61.03
C SER A 196 -21.85 -15.33 60.17
N PHE A 197 -20.56 -15.64 60.17
CA PHE A 197 -20.08 -16.92 59.64
C PHE A 197 -19.02 -17.52 60.57
N GLY A 198 -19.45 -17.75 61.81
CA GLY A 198 -18.75 -18.56 62.80
C GLY A 198 -19.73 -19.53 63.44
N TYR A 199 -19.73 -20.77 62.92
CA TYR A 199 -20.13 -22.04 63.55
C TYR A 199 -21.57 -22.22 64.08
N LEU A 200 -22.18 -23.34 63.64
CA LEU A 200 -23.10 -24.30 64.31
C LEU A 200 -23.95 -24.93 63.18
N LYS A 201 -23.86 -26.22 62.82
CA LYS A 201 -23.32 -27.44 63.44
C LYS A 201 -23.14 -28.49 62.34
#